data_AF-A0A534WW19-F1
#
_entry.id   AF-A0A534WW19-F1
#
_cell.length_a   1.000
_cell.length_b   1.000
_cell.length_c   1.000
_cell.angle_alpha   90.00
_cell.angle_beta   90.00
_cell.angle_gamma   90.00
#
_symmetry.space_group_name_H-M   'P 1'
#
loop_
_entity.id
_entity.type
_entity.pdbx_description
1 polymer ?
#
loop_
_entity_poly.entity_id
_entity_poly.type
_entity_poly.pdbx_seq_one_letter_code
_entity_poly.pdbx_strand_id
1 'polypeptide(L)'
;GIMEHIERAGVHSGDSACSLPPYSLGADVLAEIRRQTVALARELGVVGLMNVQFAVKANCVFVLEVNPRASRTVPFVSKAIGIPLAKIAARCMMGRSLADQGFTAEVVPRHVSVKEAVFPFIKFPGVDTVLGPEMKSTGEVMGIDGSFGAAFAKAQIAAGTFLPRAGRAFISVPDTEKAAAVPVARRLAAQGFSLLATRGTATWLRAQGLAVESINKVQEGQPHIVDALRAGQVALVINTPVGAESYRDSFPLRRTALEYRVPYFTTLAAAAAAAEGIELMRRGPFTVRPLQEHHRPA
;
A
#
# COMPACT_ATOMS: atom_id res chain seq x y z
N GLY A 1 -8.62 8.98 -13.34
CA GLY A 1 -7.38 8.52 -12.72
C GLY A 1 -7.62 7.13 -12.17
N ILE A 2 -6.79 6.18 -12.56
CA ILE A 2 -6.81 4.80 -12.08
C ILE A 2 -5.83 4.68 -10.93
N MET A 3 -6.28 4.10 -9.81
CA MET A 3 -5.44 3.85 -8.65
C MET A 3 -5.32 2.34 -8.43
N GLU A 4 -4.14 1.88 -8.06
CA GLU A 4 -3.90 0.49 -7.69
C GLU A 4 -3.64 0.40 -6.19
N HIS A 5 -4.38 -0.46 -5.49
CA HIS A 5 -4.15 -0.69 -4.06
C HIS A 5 -2.89 -1.52 -3.83
N ILE A 6 -2.20 -1.26 -2.72
CA ILE A 6 -1.08 -2.09 -2.28
C ILE A 6 -1.62 -3.33 -1.56
N GLU A 7 -2.66 -3.16 -0.75
CA GLU A 7 -3.42 -4.25 -0.15
C GLU A 7 -4.30 -4.96 -1.18
N ARG A 8 -4.55 -6.25 -0.95
CA ARG A 8 -5.41 -7.07 -1.81
C ARG A 8 -6.89 -6.74 -1.57
N ALA A 9 -7.72 -7.05 -2.57
CA ALA A 9 -9.16 -7.07 -2.40
C ALA A 9 -9.55 -7.96 -1.19
N GLY A 10 -10.43 -7.43 -0.33
CA GLY A 10 -10.72 -7.98 1.00
C GLY A 10 -10.30 -7.03 2.13
N VAL A 11 -9.33 -6.15 1.89
CA VAL A 11 -9.12 -4.95 2.69
C VAL A 11 -9.95 -3.81 2.10
N HIS A 12 -10.64 -3.07 2.95
CA HIS A 12 -11.48 -1.95 2.54
C HIS A 12 -10.66 -0.88 1.83
N SER A 13 -11.20 -0.30 0.75
CA SER A 13 -10.53 0.70 -0.08
C SER A 13 -10.09 1.97 0.67
N GLY A 14 -10.81 2.31 1.73
CA GLY A 14 -10.45 3.42 2.63
C GLY A 14 -9.17 3.17 3.42
N ASP A 15 -8.93 1.93 3.83
CA ASP A 15 -7.80 1.52 4.66
C ASP A 15 -6.62 1.03 3.83
N SER A 16 -6.82 0.82 2.53
CA SER A 16 -5.74 0.44 1.62
C SER A 16 -4.91 1.66 1.26
N ALA A 17 -3.59 1.48 1.27
CA ALA A 17 -2.70 2.35 0.54
C ALA A 17 -2.96 2.19 -0.96
N CYS A 18 -2.75 3.25 -1.74
CA CYS A 18 -2.89 3.16 -3.19
C CYS A 18 -1.89 4.03 -3.94
N SER A 19 -1.58 3.62 -5.17
CA SER A 19 -0.70 4.34 -6.07
C SER A 19 -1.44 4.91 -7.27
N LEU A 20 -1.04 6.11 -7.68
CA LEU A 20 -1.37 6.72 -8.96
C LEU A 20 -0.06 7.24 -9.59
N PRO A 21 0.33 6.74 -10.78
CA PRO A 21 -0.32 5.69 -11.57
C PRO A 21 -0.24 4.28 -10.92
N PRO A 22 -0.99 3.29 -11.43
CA PRO A 22 -0.81 1.87 -11.08
C PRO A 22 0.65 1.44 -11.23
N TYR A 23 1.13 0.58 -10.33
CA TYR A 23 2.54 0.18 -10.22
C TYR A 23 2.81 -1.25 -10.73
N SER A 24 1.79 -2.11 -10.83
CA SER A 24 1.96 -3.51 -11.27
C SER A 24 0.94 -4.00 -12.31
N LEU A 25 -0.19 -3.30 -12.49
CA LEU A 25 -1.21 -3.71 -13.47
C LEU A 25 -0.72 -3.56 -14.92
N GLY A 26 -0.91 -4.62 -15.71
CA GLY A 26 -0.58 -4.64 -17.14
C GLY A 26 -1.48 -3.75 -18.00
N ALA A 27 -0.97 -3.35 -19.18
CA ALA A 27 -1.66 -2.43 -20.09
C ALA A 27 -3.04 -2.92 -20.52
N ASP A 28 -3.19 -4.22 -20.79
CA ASP A 28 -4.47 -4.82 -21.21
C ASP A 28 -5.53 -4.74 -20.11
N VAL A 29 -5.14 -5.01 -18.87
CA VAL A 29 -6.01 -4.88 -17.69
C VAL A 29 -6.45 -3.43 -17.50
N LEU A 30 -5.52 -2.47 -17.65
CA LEU A 30 -5.83 -1.05 -17.56
C LEU A 30 -6.74 -0.58 -18.69
N ALA A 31 -6.59 -1.11 -19.90
CA ALA A 31 -7.47 -0.83 -21.02
C ALA A 31 -8.89 -1.34 -20.75
N GLU A 32 -9.02 -2.55 -20.20
CA GLU A 32 -10.30 -3.14 -19.85
C GLU A 32 -11.00 -2.37 -18.73
N ILE A 33 -10.27 -1.95 -17.69
CA ILE A 33 -10.79 -1.07 -16.62
C ILE A 33 -11.35 0.23 -17.21
N ARG A 34 -10.64 0.86 -18.16
CA ARG A 34 -11.12 2.09 -18.83
C ARG A 34 -12.39 1.82 -19.62
N ARG A 35 -12.41 0.75 -20.42
CA ARG A 35 -13.56 0.36 -21.25
C ARG A 35 -14.81 0.14 -20.39
N GLN A 36 -14.69 -0.66 -19.32
CA GLN A 36 -15.80 -0.94 -18.40
C GLN A 36 -16.25 0.35 -17.68
N THR A 37 -15.33 1.20 -17.25
CA THR A 37 -15.67 2.48 -16.60
C THR A 37 -16.52 3.37 -17.51
N VAL A 38 -16.15 3.52 -18.79
CA VAL A 38 -16.93 4.31 -19.75
C VAL A 38 -18.29 3.68 -20.04
N ALA A 39 -18.36 2.36 -20.17
CA ALA A 39 -19.62 1.65 -20.39
C ALA A 39 -20.59 1.87 -19.23
N LEU A 40 -20.12 1.68 -17.99
CA LEU A 40 -20.91 1.89 -16.77
C LEU A 40 -21.38 3.34 -16.62
N ALA A 41 -20.52 4.31 -16.95
CA ALA A 41 -20.87 5.73 -16.92
C ALA A 41 -22.08 6.06 -17.81
N ARG A 42 -22.07 5.50 -19.04
CA ARG A 42 -23.11 5.72 -20.04
C ARG A 42 -24.41 5.01 -19.67
N GLU A 43 -24.31 3.75 -19.28
CA GLU A 43 -25.48 2.94 -18.90
C GLU A 43 -26.22 3.52 -17.69
N LEU A 44 -25.47 4.02 -16.70
CA LEU A 44 -26.05 4.62 -15.50
C LEU A 44 -26.46 6.09 -15.67
N GLY A 45 -26.28 6.68 -16.86
CA GLY A 45 -26.63 8.08 -17.14
C GLY A 45 -25.89 9.08 -16.24
N VAL A 46 -24.62 8.81 -15.89
CA VAL A 46 -23.90 9.64 -14.91
C VAL A 46 -23.61 11.03 -15.46
N VAL A 47 -24.03 12.05 -14.72
CA VAL A 47 -23.62 13.45 -14.92
C VAL A 47 -22.88 13.94 -13.67
N GLY A 48 -21.58 14.22 -13.80
CA GLY A 48 -20.72 14.64 -12.68
C GLY A 48 -19.62 13.63 -12.39
N LEU A 49 -19.47 13.22 -11.12
CA LEU A 49 -18.44 12.26 -10.70
C LEU A 49 -19.02 10.85 -10.56
N MET A 50 -18.20 9.86 -10.87
CA MET A 50 -18.40 8.48 -10.43
C MET A 50 -17.10 7.90 -9.89
N ASN A 51 -17.23 6.84 -9.10
CA ASN A 51 -16.15 5.96 -8.73
C ASN A 51 -16.57 4.51 -9.01
N VAL A 52 -15.68 3.73 -9.60
CA VAL A 52 -15.86 2.29 -9.80
C VAL A 52 -14.75 1.58 -9.05
N GLN A 53 -15.10 0.49 -8.36
CA GLN A 53 -14.13 -0.37 -7.69
C GLN A 53 -14.07 -1.71 -8.43
N PHE A 54 -12.86 -2.14 -8.76
CA PHE A 54 -12.59 -3.38 -9.47
C PHE A 54 -11.71 -4.29 -8.62
N ALA A 55 -11.84 -5.60 -8.83
CA ALA A 55 -10.86 -6.60 -8.42
C ALA A 55 -10.23 -7.22 -9.67
N VAL A 56 -8.92 -7.44 -9.65
CA VAL A 56 -8.20 -8.11 -10.73
C VAL A 56 -7.66 -9.43 -10.20
N LYS A 57 -8.03 -10.55 -10.85
CA LYS A 57 -7.53 -11.88 -10.49
C LYS A 57 -7.19 -12.64 -11.76
N ALA A 58 -5.94 -13.11 -11.87
CA ALA A 58 -5.44 -13.82 -13.05
C ALA A 58 -5.76 -13.08 -14.37
N ASN A 59 -5.48 -11.77 -14.41
CA ASN A 59 -5.78 -10.85 -15.52
C ASN A 59 -7.27 -10.65 -15.87
N CYS A 60 -8.20 -11.25 -15.13
CA CYS A 60 -9.64 -10.98 -15.27
C CYS A 60 -10.07 -9.80 -14.39
N VAL A 61 -10.80 -8.85 -14.97
CA VAL A 61 -11.36 -7.67 -14.30
C VAL A 61 -12.78 -7.95 -13.83
N PHE A 62 -13.01 -7.87 -12.52
CA PHE A 62 -14.31 -8.03 -11.88
C PHE A 62 -14.78 -6.69 -11.32
N VAL A 63 -16.03 -6.32 -11.57
CA VAL A 63 -16.67 -5.13 -10.96
C VAL A 63 -17.11 -5.49 -9.54
N LEU A 64 -16.69 -4.70 -8.55
CA LEU A 64 -17.15 -4.84 -7.17
C LEU A 64 -18.39 -3.98 -6.92
N GLU A 65 -18.27 -2.67 -7.18
CA GLU A 65 -19.35 -1.71 -7.02
C GLU A 65 -19.13 -0.45 -7.87
N VAL A 66 -20.23 0.27 -8.13
CA VAL A 66 -20.23 1.58 -8.76
C VAL A 66 -20.89 2.59 -7.84
N ASN A 67 -20.21 3.70 -7.61
CA ASN A 67 -20.69 4.82 -6.81
C ASN A 67 -20.89 6.02 -7.75
N PRO A 68 -22.12 6.33 -8.21
CA PRO A 68 -22.40 7.46 -9.10
C PRO A 68 -22.43 8.80 -8.34
N ARG A 69 -21.33 9.07 -7.62
CA ARG A 69 -21.11 10.27 -6.80
C ARG A 69 -19.62 10.51 -6.61
N ALA A 70 -19.29 11.62 -5.95
CA ALA A 70 -17.93 11.85 -5.48
C ALA A 70 -17.48 10.75 -4.49
N SER A 71 -16.27 10.23 -4.69
CA SER A 71 -15.59 9.36 -3.74
C SER A 71 -14.61 10.14 -2.87
N ARG A 72 -14.22 9.55 -1.74
CA ARG A 72 -13.18 10.09 -0.84
C ARG A 72 -11.83 10.28 -1.53
N THR A 73 -11.58 9.60 -2.65
CA THR A 73 -10.33 9.64 -3.41
C THR A 73 -10.23 10.81 -4.38
N VAL A 74 -11.33 11.55 -4.64
CA VAL A 74 -11.33 12.69 -5.58
C VAL A 74 -10.29 13.77 -5.23
N PRO A 75 -10.13 14.18 -3.96
CA PRO A 75 -9.07 15.13 -3.57
C PRO A 75 -7.67 14.60 -3.87
N PHE A 76 -7.36 13.36 -3.50
CA PHE A 76 -6.07 12.72 -3.79
C PHE A 76 -5.77 12.71 -5.30
N VAL A 77 -6.72 12.22 -6.11
CA VAL A 77 -6.55 12.17 -7.57
C VAL A 77 -6.35 13.58 -8.13
N SER A 78 -7.14 14.56 -7.68
CA SER A 78 -7.03 15.96 -8.13
C SER A 78 -5.65 16.54 -7.83
N LYS A 79 -5.06 16.22 -6.67
CA LYS A 79 -3.72 16.66 -6.29
C LYS A 79 -2.63 15.96 -7.09
N ALA A 80 -2.78 14.67 -7.35
CA ALA A 80 -1.82 13.90 -8.15
C ALA A 80 -1.76 14.39 -9.61
N ILE A 81 -2.90 14.68 -10.24
CA ILE A 81 -2.92 15.07 -11.66
C ILE A 81 -2.93 16.59 -11.89
N GLY A 82 -3.05 17.39 -10.82
CA GLY A 82 -3.12 18.86 -10.91
C GLY A 82 -4.44 19.42 -11.45
N ILE A 83 -5.48 18.58 -11.56
CA ILE A 83 -6.78 18.97 -12.12
C ILE A 83 -7.85 18.96 -11.01
N PRO A 84 -8.61 20.06 -10.80
CA PRO A 84 -9.64 20.11 -9.78
C PRO A 84 -10.93 19.38 -10.22
N LEU A 85 -10.92 18.05 -10.13
CA LEU A 85 -12.00 17.18 -10.65
C LEU A 85 -13.38 17.55 -10.10
N ALA A 86 -13.48 17.91 -8.82
CA ALA A 86 -14.74 18.35 -8.22
C ALA A 86 -15.30 19.62 -8.88
N LYS A 87 -14.44 20.59 -9.26
CA LYS A 87 -14.88 21.80 -9.98
C LYS A 87 -15.32 21.48 -11.40
N ILE A 88 -14.62 20.57 -12.08
CA ILE A 88 -14.98 20.15 -13.44
C ILE A 88 -16.33 19.46 -13.45
N ALA A 89 -16.53 18.50 -12.55
CA ALA A 89 -17.78 17.77 -12.45
C ALA A 89 -18.96 18.65 -12.03
N ALA A 90 -18.74 19.60 -11.11
CA ALA A 90 -19.77 20.58 -10.74
C ALA A 90 -20.24 21.40 -11.96
N ARG A 91 -19.31 21.83 -12.81
CA ARG A 91 -19.64 22.53 -14.07
C ARG A 91 -20.37 21.63 -15.06
N CYS A 92 -20.03 20.34 -15.15
CA CYS A 92 -20.78 19.37 -15.94
C CYS A 92 -22.24 19.25 -15.47
N MET A 93 -22.47 19.18 -14.15
CA MET A 93 -23.81 19.14 -13.58
C MET A 93 -24.62 20.42 -13.86
N MET A 94 -23.94 21.55 -14.08
CA MET A 94 -24.55 22.83 -14.48
C MET A 94 -24.67 23.00 -16.01
N GLY A 95 -24.42 21.95 -16.80
CA GLY A 95 -24.60 21.95 -18.26
C GLY A 95 -23.38 22.33 -19.07
N ARG A 96 -22.21 22.60 -18.47
CA ARG A 96 -20.97 22.87 -19.22
C ARG A 96 -20.21 21.55 -19.47
N SER A 97 -20.10 21.14 -20.73
CA SER A 97 -19.54 19.84 -21.10
C SER A 97 -18.05 19.72 -20.75
N LEU A 98 -17.51 18.49 -20.77
CA LEU A 98 -16.06 18.25 -20.65
C LEU A 98 -15.28 18.90 -21.79
N ALA A 99 -15.85 18.94 -23.00
CA ALA A 99 -15.26 19.57 -24.17
C ALA A 99 -15.14 21.09 -23.99
N ASP A 100 -16.19 21.76 -23.50
CA ASP A 100 -16.18 23.20 -23.20
C ASP A 100 -15.19 23.57 -22.08
N GLN A 101 -14.77 22.59 -21.30
CA GLN A 101 -13.79 22.74 -20.22
C GLN A 101 -12.37 22.33 -20.64
N GLY A 102 -12.18 21.81 -21.85
CA GLY A 102 -10.88 21.33 -22.34
C GLY A 102 -10.35 20.10 -21.59
N PHE A 103 -11.22 19.30 -20.95
CA PHE A 103 -10.84 18.13 -20.17
C PHE A 103 -11.42 16.85 -20.77
N THR A 104 -10.92 16.49 -21.95
CA THR A 104 -11.41 15.35 -22.75
C THR A 104 -10.45 14.16 -22.76
N ALA A 105 -9.24 14.32 -22.23
CA ALA A 105 -8.23 13.27 -22.16
C ALA A 105 -7.84 12.96 -20.71
N GLU A 106 -7.51 11.70 -20.44
CA GLU A 106 -6.94 11.30 -19.15
C GLU A 106 -5.53 11.89 -18.97
N VAL A 107 -5.30 12.52 -17.82
CA VAL A 107 -3.96 12.98 -17.42
C VAL A 107 -3.27 11.89 -16.62
N VAL A 108 -2.14 11.40 -17.13
CA VAL A 108 -1.23 10.49 -16.42
C VAL A 108 -0.03 11.30 -15.94
N PRO A 109 0.18 11.47 -14.63
CA PRO A 109 1.28 12.28 -14.12
C PRO A 109 2.63 11.58 -14.37
N ARG A 110 3.69 12.38 -14.52
CA ARG A 110 5.08 11.89 -14.64
C ARG A 110 5.70 11.45 -13.31
N HIS A 111 5.03 11.77 -12.21
CA HIS A 111 5.44 11.42 -10.86
C HIS A 111 4.50 10.34 -10.31
N VAL A 112 4.97 9.63 -9.30
CA VAL A 112 4.17 8.67 -8.54
C VAL A 112 3.62 9.37 -7.30
N SER A 113 2.31 9.22 -7.09
CA SER A 113 1.61 9.64 -5.89
C SER A 113 1.13 8.39 -5.15
N VAL A 114 1.49 8.26 -3.87
CA VAL A 114 1.01 7.19 -2.99
C VAL A 114 0.16 7.80 -1.89
N LYS A 115 -1.07 7.29 -1.74
CA LYS A 115 -1.94 7.56 -0.60
C LYS A 115 -1.70 6.48 0.46
N GLU A 116 -1.54 6.87 1.72
CA GLU A 116 -1.53 5.96 2.87
C GLU A 116 -2.61 6.37 3.89
N ALA A 117 -3.20 5.39 4.57
CA ALA A 117 -4.22 5.56 5.59
C ALA A 117 -3.61 5.81 6.98
N VAL A 118 -4.27 6.66 7.76
CA VAL A 118 -3.90 6.96 9.15
C VAL A 118 -4.92 6.31 10.09
N PHE A 119 -4.43 5.49 11.00
CA PHE A 119 -5.26 4.65 11.87
C PHE A 119 -5.27 5.14 13.32
N PRO A 120 -6.41 5.04 14.03
CA PRO A 120 -6.52 5.43 15.42
C PRO A 120 -6.17 4.29 16.40
N PHE A 121 -5.58 3.17 15.95
CA PHE A 121 -5.40 1.96 16.77
C PHE A 121 -4.69 2.20 18.11
N ILE A 122 -3.73 3.13 18.15
CA ILE A 122 -3.03 3.48 19.39
C ILE A 122 -3.96 4.08 20.46
N LYS A 123 -5.07 4.69 20.05
CA LYS A 123 -6.08 5.29 20.94
C LYS A 123 -7.02 4.26 21.55
N PHE A 124 -7.04 3.02 21.03
CA PHE A 124 -7.97 1.97 21.47
C PHE A 124 -7.19 0.71 21.90
N PRO A 125 -6.66 0.69 23.14
CA PRO A 125 -6.06 -0.52 23.71
C PRO A 125 -7.06 -1.68 23.69
N GLY A 126 -6.64 -2.84 23.20
CA GLY A 126 -7.49 -4.04 23.09
C GLY A 126 -8.15 -4.27 21.73
N VAL A 127 -8.12 -3.29 20.83
CA VAL A 127 -8.59 -3.48 19.43
C VAL A 127 -7.46 -4.08 18.58
N ASP A 128 -7.82 -5.06 17.76
CA ASP A 128 -6.92 -5.64 16.77
C ASP A 128 -6.69 -4.68 15.60
N THR A 129 -5.44 -4.57 15.19
CA THR A 129 -4.97 -3.75 14.06
C THR A 129 -5.19 -4.42 12.70
N VAL A 130 -5.89 -5.57 12.66
CA VAL A 130 -6.24 -6.26 11.41
C VAL A 130 -7.11 -5.37 10.54
N LEU A 131 -6.66 -5.21 9.30
CA LEU A 131 -7.43 -4.62 8.22
C LEU A 131 -8.36 -5.69 7.63
N GLY A 132 -9.57 -5.29 7.28
CA GLY A 132 -10.59 -6.17 6.74
C GLY A 132 -11.55 -5.42 5.82
N PRO A 133 -12.74 -5.97 5.52
CA PRO A 133 -13.68 -5.36 4.59
C PRO A 133 -14.35 -4.10 5.14
N GLU A 134 -14.25 -3.83 6.44
CA GLU A 134 -14.73 -2.62 7.09
C GLU A 134 -13.61 -1.58 7.23
N MET A 135 -13.93 -0.31 6.97
CA MET A 135 -13.02 0.83 7.13
C MET A 135 -12.79 1.19 8.61
N LYS A 136 -11.54 1.35 9.01
CA LYS A 136 -11.13 1.76 10.37
C LYS A 136 -10.26 3.01 10.41
N SER A 137 -9.72 3.44 9.27
CA SER A 137 -8.88 4.64 9.17
C SER A 137 -9.69 5.93 9.38
N THR A 138 -9.03 6.94 9.94
CA THR A 138 -9.64 8.25 10.24
C THR A 138 -9.13 9.38 9.35
N GLY A 139 -8.04 9.14 8.62
CA GLY A 139 -7.41 10.12 7.76
C GLY A 139 -6.50 9.47 6.73
N GLU A 140 -5.90 10.29 5.88
CA GLU A 140 -4.98 9.86 4.83
C GLU A 140 -3.87 10.88 4.65
N VAL A 141 -2.73 10.41 4.13
CA VAL A 141 -1.57 11.22 3.76
C VAL A 141 -1.15 10.89 2.33
N MET A 142 -0.35 11.77 1.73
CA MET A 142 0.11 11.63 0.36
C MET A 142 1.63 11.77 0.27
N GLY A 143 2.30 10.76 -0.27
CA GLY A 143 3.71 10.82 -0.67
C GLY A 143 3.84 10.99 -2.17
N ILE A 144 4.72 11.90 -2.61
CA ILE A 144 4.97 12.16 -4.04
C ILE A 144 6.47 12.05 -4.33
N ASP A 145 6.82 11.26 -5.34
CA ASP A 145 8.20 11.13 -5.83
C ASP A 145 8.25 10.66 -7.29
N GLY A 146 9.45 10.52 -7.87
CA GLY A 146 9.69 9.96 -9.19
C GLY A 146 9.66 8.43 -9.23
N SER A 147 9.82 7.74 -8.09
CA SER A 147 9.69 6.28 -7.99
C SER A 147 8.61 5.87 -6.99
N PHE A 148 8.06 4.67 -7.19
CA PHE A 148 7.05 4.11 -6.31
C PHE A 148 7.57 3.88 -4.89
N GLY A 149 8.77 3.30 -4.72
CA GLY A 149 9.35 3.08 -3.39
C GLY A 149 9.62 4.38 -2.61
N ALA A 150 10.06 5.45 -3.28
CA ALA A 150 10.25 6.74 -2.63
C ALA A 150 8.92 7.42 -2.26
N ALA A 151 7.93 7.38 -3.16
CA ALA A 151 6.59 7.90 -2.87
C ALA A 151 5.93 7.14 -1.72
N PHE A 152 6.06 5.80 -1.69
CA PHE A 152 5.59 4.94 -0.61
C PHE A 152 6.29 5.26 0.72
N ALA A 153 7.62 5.35 0.74
CA ALA A 153 8.37 5.72 1.94
C ALA A 153 7.97 7.09 2.49
N LYS A 154 7.76 8.08 1.63
CA LYS A 154 7.24 9.40 2.03
C LYS A 154 5.84 9.31 2.63
N ALA A 155 4.95 8.50 2.03
CA ALA A 155 3.61 8.28 2.56
C ALA A 155 3.66 7.59 3.94
N GLN A 156 4.50 6.58 4.12
CA GLN A 156 4.73 5.92 5.42
C GLN A 156 5.19 6.91 6.49
N ILE A 157 6.20 7.72 6.18
CA ILE A 157 6.73 8.73 7.11
C ILE A 157 5.63 9.73 7.49
N ALA A 158 4.85 10.21 6.51
CA ALA A 158 3.75 11.12 6.76
C ALA A 158 2.63 10.49 7.60
N ALA A 159 2.41 9.18 7.48
CA ALA A 159 1.45 8.42 8.29
C ALA A 159 1.98 8.11 9.70
N GLY A 160 3.20 8.52 10.04
CA GLY A 160 3.84 8.28 11.33
C GLY A 160 4.56 6.92 11.43
N THR A 161 4.72 6.21 10.32
CA THR A 161 5.48 4.96 10.24
C THR A 161 6.89 5.23 9.70
N PHE A 162 7.91 5.09 10.55
CA PHE A 162 9.29 5.35 10.16
C PHE A 162 9.99 4.07 9.72
N LEU A 163 10.37 3.99 8.45
CA LEU A 163 11.14 2.86 7.93
C LEU A 163 12.55 2.84 8.57
N PRO A 164 13.01 1.69 9.10
CA PRO A 164 14.33 1.60 9.71
C PRO A 164 15.45 1.71 8.68
N ARG A 165 16.62 2.18 9.12
CA ARG A 165 17.84 2.23 8.28
C ARG A 165 18.76 1.01 8.46
N ALA A 166 18.63 0.31 9.58
CA ALA A 166 19.41 -0.86 9.95
C ALA A 166 18.64 -1.67 11.01
N GLY A 167 19.18 -2.84 11.36
CA GLY A 167 18.65 -3.70 12.41
C GLY A 167 18.29 -5.08 11.89
N ARG A 168 17.28 -5.69 12.51
CA ARG A 168 16.83 -7.04 12.16
C ARG A 168 15.44 -6.99 11.54
N ALA A 169 15.28 -7.61 10.37
CA ALA A 169 14.00 -7.73 9.69
C ALA A 169 13.42 -9.12 9.94
N PHE A 170 12.24 -9.17 10.54
CA PHE A 170 11.48 -10.41 10.71
C PHE A 170 10.61 -10.69 9.49
N ILE A 171 10.64 -11.93 8.98
CA ILE A 171 9.85 -12.38 7.83
C ILE A 171 9.11 -13.67 8.17
N SER A 172 7.79 -13.65 8.01
CA SER A 172 6.93 -14.83 8.15
C SER A 172 5.85 -14.82 7.08
N VAL A 173 5.93 -15.75 6.13
CA VAL A 173 5.03 -15.82 4.97
C VAL A 173 4.52 -17.25 4.78
N PRO A 174 3.33 -17.43 4.16
CA PRO A 174 2.81 -18.76 3.80
C PRO A 174 3.65 -19.38 2.68
N ASP A 175 3.52 -20.68 2.49
CA ASP A 175 4.28 -21.42 1.49
C ASP A 175 4.11 -20.88 0.07
N THR A 176 2.89 -20.45 -0.27
CA THR A 176 2.54 -19.86 -1.57
C THR A 176 3.26 -18.55 -1.86
N GLU A 177 3.76 -17.85 -0.84
CA GLU A 177 4.42 -16.54 -0.96
C GLU A 177 5.93 -16.60 -0.73
N LYS A 178 6.47 -17.76 -0.32
CA LYS A 178 7.91 -17.93 -0.04
C LYS A 178 8.81 -17.53 -1.21
N ALA A 179 8.43 -17.91 -2.44
CA ALA A 179 9.17 -17.53 -3.64
C ALA A 179 9.20 -16.00 -3.84
N ALA A 180 8.05 -15.35 -3.67
CA ALA A 180 7.90 -13.89 -3.80
C ALA A 180 8.56 -13.11 -2.64
N ALA A 181 8.80 -13.75 -1.50
CA ALA A 181 9.52 -13.13 -0.38
C ALA A 181 11.04 -13.04 -0.60
N VAL A 182 11.62 -13.88 -1.48
CA VAL A 182 13.07 -13.94 -1.73
C VAL A 182 13.64 -12.59 -2.19
N PRO A 183 13.06 -11.89 -3.19
CA PRO A 183 13.58 -10.60 -3.63
C PRO A 183 13.55 -9.53 -2.52
N VAL A 184 12.50 -9.53 -1.68
CA VAL A 184 12.38 -8.61 -0.54
C VAL A 184 13.47 -8.89 0.49
N ALA A 185 13.66 -10.16 0.86
CA ALA A 185 14.68 -10.58 1.82
C ALA A 185 16.11 -10.27 1.30
N ARG A 186 16.40 -10.55 0.01
CA ARG A 186 17.68 -10.20 -0.62
C ARG A 186 17.92 -8.69 -0.58
N ARG A 187 16.91 -7.88 -0.91
CA ARG A 187 17.04 -6.42 -0.89
C ARG A 187 17.37 -5.91 0.52
N LEU A 188 16.65 -6.37 1.54
CA LEU A 188 16.91 -6.00 2.93
C LEU A 188 18.31 -6.45 3.39
N ALA A 189 18.72 -7.68 3.07
CA ALA A 189 20.06 -8.17 3.39
C ALA A 189 21.16 -7.35 2.70
N ALA A 190 20.97 -6.98 1.43
CA ALA A 190 21.88 -6.08 0.72
C ALA A 190 21.95 -4.68 1.36
N GLN A 191 20.90 -4.27 2.07
CA GLN A 191 20.91 -3.05 2.88
C GLN A 191 21.53 -3.20 4.28
N GLY A 192 22.07 -4.38 4.61
CA GLY A 192 22.74 -4.65 5.88
C GLY A 192 21.80 -5.09 7.01
N PHE A 193 20.55 -5.44 6.70
CA PHE A 193 19.66 -6.02 7.71
C PHE A 193 20.05 -7.46 8.00
N SER A 194 20.09 -7.82 9.28
CA SER A 194 20.05 -9.22 9.68
C SER A 194 18.64 -9.77 9.48
N LEU A 195 18.52 -10.99 8.97
CA LEU A 195 17.21 -11.58 8.70
C LEU A 195 16.83 -12.56 9.81
N LEU A 196 15.59 -12.45 10.29
CA LEU A 196 14.97 -13.32 11.27
C LEU A 196 13.69 -13.89 10.68
N ALA A 197 13.41 -15.18 10.82
CA ALA A 197 12.21 -15.75 10.22
C ALA A 197 11.66 -16.95 10.99
N THR A 198 10.36 -17.22 10.82
CA THR A 198 9.76 -18.46 11.30
C THR A 198 10.38 -19.66 10.59
N ARG A 199 10.42 -20.84 11.25
CA ARG A 199 11.17 -22.02 10.76
C ARG A 199 10.96 -22.31 9.27
N GLY A 200 9.71 -22.41 8.82
CA GLY A 200 9.40 -22.70 7.41
C GLY A 200 9.90 -21.62 6.44
N THR A 201 9.81 -20.35 6.81
CA THR A 201 10.31 -19.22 6.01
C THR A 201 11.84 -19.20 6.02
N ALA A 202 12.46 -19.42 7.19
CA ALA A 202 13.91 -19.45 7.36
C ALA A 202 14.56 -20.57 6.52
N THR A 203 14.02 -21.79 6.57
CA THR A 203 14.51 -22.92 5.78
C THR A 203 14.50 -22.60 4.29
N TRP A 204 13.41 -22.02 3.79
CA TRP A 204 13.31 -21.64 2.39
C TRP A 204 14.33 -20.56 2.00
N LEU A 205 14.42 -19.47 2.78
CA LEU A 205 15.36 -18.39 2.48
C LEU A 205 16.83 -18.85 2.55
N ARG A 206 17.17 -19.73 3.49
CA ARG A 206 18.51 -20.35 3.55
C ARG A 206 18.82 -21.20 2.32
N ALA A 207 17.84 -21.96 1.83
CA ALA A 207 17.99 -22.72 0.58
C ALA A 207 18.23 -21.81 -0.64
N GLN A 208 17.84 -20.54 -0.56
CA GLN A 208 18.13 -19.51 -1.58
C GLN A 208 19.47 -18.79 -1.35
N GLY A 209 20.29 -19.25 -0.39
CA GLY A 209 21.61 -18.70 -0.09
C GLY A 209 21.60 -17.46 0.82
N LEU A 210 20.50 -17.18 1.52
CA LEU A 210 20.43 -16.08 2.48
C LEU A 210 20.81 -16.53 3.90
N ALA A 211 21.60 -15.70 4.59
CA ALA A 211 21.84 -15.85 6.02
C ALA A 211 20.60 -15.38 6.80
N VAL A 212 19.90 -16.32 7.44
CA VAL A 212 18.67 -16.06 8.19
C VAL A 212 18.72 -16.80 9.52
N GLU A 213 18.40 -16.13 10.61
CA GLU A 213 18.20 -16.73 11.94
C GLU A 213 16.75 -17.23 12.08
N SER A 214 16.55 -18.34 12.77
CA SER A 214 15.19 -18.86 13.02
C SER A 214 14.67 -18.39 14.37
N ILE A 215 13.40 -18.04 14.44
CA ILE A 215 12.70 -17.75 15.70
C ILE A 215 11.34 -18.44 15.75
N ASN A 216 10.91 -18.79 16.95
CA ASN A 216 9.61 -19.41 17.18
C ASN A 216 8.46 -18.41 16.99
N LYS A 217 7.33 -18.91 16.51
CA LYS A 217 6.03 -18.26 16.71
C LYS A 217 5.64 -18.34 18.19
N VAL A 218 4.67 -17.55 18.60
CA VAL A 218 4.20 -17.48 19.99
C VAL A 218 3.81 -18.87 20.54
N GLN A 219 3.15 -19.70 19.72
CA GLN A 219 2.72 -21.05 20.09
C GLN A 219 3.83 -22.10 20.08
N GLU A 220 5.01 -21.78 19.55
CA GLU A 220 6.09 -22.74 19.31
C GLU A 220 7.15 -22.77 20.43
N GLY A 221 6.93 -22.04 21.53
CA GLY A 221 7.81 -21.98 22.69
C GLY A 221 8.80 -20.80 22.69
N GLN A 222 9.49 -20.59 23.80
CA GLN A 222 10.43 -19.47 24.00
C GLN A 222 11.87 -19.81 23.57
N PRO A 223 12.68 -18.81 23.14
CA PRO A 223 12.26 -17.42 22.85
C PRO A 223 11.45 -17.33 21.55
N HIS A 224 10.42 -16.49 21.53
CA HIS A 224 9.56 -16.27 20.36
C HIS A 224 9.58 -14.83 19.86
N ILE A 225 9.03 -14.58 18.65
CA ILE A 225 9.10 -13.26 17.99
C ILE A 225 8.58 -12.08 18.82
N VAL A 226 7.58 -12.28 19.68
CA VAL A 226 7.08 -11.21 20.55
C VAL A 226 8.11 -10.81 21.61
N ASP A 227 8.94 -11.75 22.09
CA ASP A 227 10.00 -11.47 23.05
C ASP A 227 11.10 -10.64 22.38
N ALA A 228 11.47 -11.02 21.15
CA ALA A 228 12.47 -10.29 20.37
C ALA A 228 12.01 -8.85 20.07
N LEU A 229 10.72 -8.62 19.80
CA LEU A 229 10.18 -7.27 19.64
C LEU A 229 10.25 -6.46 20.94
N ARG A 230 9.83 -7.06 22.07
CA ARG A 230 9.88 -6.40 23.39
C ARG A 230 11.32 -6.07 23.82
N ALA A 231 12.27 -6.90 23.44
CA ALA A 231 13.68 -6.69 23.66
C ALA A 231 14.31 -5.66 22.68
N GLY A 232 13.54 -5.06 21.77
CA GLY A 232 14.04 -4.09 20.79
C GLY A 232 14.95 -4.71 19.72
N GLN A 233 14.92 -6.03 19.55
CA GLN A 233 15.81 -6.75 18.64
C GLN A 233 15.31 -6.78 17.20
N VAL A 234 14.08 -6.34 16.93
CA VAL A 234 13.45 -6.36 15.60
C VAL A 234 13.07 -4.94 15.18
N ALA A 235 13.56 -4.52 14.02
CA ALA A 235 13.36 -3.17 13.49
C ALA A 235 12.27 -3.11 12.41
N LEU A 236 11.91 -4.25 11.81
CA LEU A 236 10.94 -4.37 10.72
C LEU A 236 10.22 -5.71 10.81
N VAL A 237 8.90 -5.73 10.65
CA VAL A 237 8.09 -6.94 10.64
C VAL A 237 7.38 -7.09 9.29
N ILE A 238 7.61 -8.21 8.62
CA ILE A 238 6.88 -8.65 7.43
C ILE A 238 6.15 -9.93 7.83
N ASN A 239 4.83 -9.87 7.97
CA ASN A 239 4.02 -11.03 8.31
C ASN A 239 2.72 -11.02 7.52
N THR A 240 2.57 -12.01 6.63
CA THR A 240 1.46 -12.12 5.67
C THR A 240 0.54 -13.30 6.04
N PRO A 241 -0.19 -13.24 7.16
CA PRO A 241 -1.01 -14.36 7.61
C PRO A 241 -2.09 -14.72 6.59
N VAL A 242 -2.39 -16.02 6.47
CA VAL A 242 -3.45 -16.54 5.61
C VAL A 242 -4.40 -17.39 6.44
N GLY A 243 -5.69 -17.12 6.32
CA GLY A 243 -6.74 -17.82 7.06
C GLY A 243 -6.96 -17.29 8.47
N ALA A 244 -8.19 -17.42 8.96
CA ALA A 244 -8.65 -16.80 10.20
C ALA A 244 -7.82 -17.18 11.43
N GLU A 245 -7.34 -18.43 11.50
CA GLU A 245 -6.48 -18.91 12.59
C GLU A 245 -5.14 -18.19 12.60
N SER A 246 -4.44 -18.14 11.46
CA SER A 246 -3.15 -17.42 11.35
C SER A 246 -3.30 -15.93 11.65
N TYR A 247 -4.43 -15.32 11.30
CA TYR A 247 -4.75 -13.95 11.67
C TYR A 247 -4.88 -13.78 13.19
N ARG A 248 -5.63 -14.64 13.88
CA ARG A 248 -5.78 -14.61 15.34
C ARG A 248 -4.46 -14.86 16.05
N ASP A 249 -3.70 -15.83 15.61
CA ASP A 249 -2.41 -16.21 16.22
C ASP A 249 -1.35 -15.12 16.09
N SER A 250 -1.48 -14.28 15.06
CA SER A 250 -0.61 -13.13 14.83
C SER A 250 -1.03 -11.87 15.61
N PHE A 251 -2.12 -11.92 16.39
CA PHE A 251 -2.58 -10.77 17.19
C PHE A 251 -1.52 -10.23 18.16
N PRO A 252 -0.86 -11.06 19.01
CA PRO A 252 0.13 -10.55 19.95
C PRO A 252 1.32 -9.89 19.23
N LEU A 253 1.69 -10.43 18.06
CA LEU A 253 2.75 -9.89 17.22
C LEU A 253 2.40 -8.50 16.69
N ARG A 254 1.22 -8.35 16.06
CA ARG A 254 0.74 -7.07 15.53
C ARG A 254 0.61 -6.01 16.62
N ARG A 255 0.05 -6.39 17.76
CA ARG A 255 -0.15 -5.47 18.89
C ARG A 255 1.18 -4.99 19.44
N THR A 256 2.13 -5.90 19.65
CA THR A 256 3.47 -5.56 20.14
C THR A 256 4.20 -4.67 19.13
N ALA A 257 4.12 -4.96 17.83
CA ALA A 257 4.74 -4.10 16.81
C ALA A 257 4.17 -2.67 16.84
N LEU A 258 2.84 -2.51 17.01
CA LEU A 258 2.21 -1.19 17.16
C LEU A 258 2.72 -0.46 18.42
N GLU A 259 2.75 -1.14 19.57
CA GLU A 259 3.16 -0.54 20.85
C GLU A 259 4.62 -0.08 20.85
N TYR A 260 5.50 -0.87 20.25
CA TYR A 260 6.93 -0.59 20.13
C TYR A 260 7.27 0.25 18.87
N ARG A 261 6.25 0.70 18.12
CA ARG A 261 6.38 1.51 16.90
C ARG A 261 7.30 0.87 15.84
N VAL A 262 7.26 -0.45 15.74
CA VAL A 262 7.99 -1.21 14.73
C VAL A 262 7.11 -1.31 13.47
N PRO A 263 7.58 -0.85 12.30
CA PRO A 263 6.83 -0.98 11.05
C PRO A 263 6.43 -2.44 10.79
N TYR A 264 5.15 -2.64 10.50
CA TYR A 264 4.54 -3.93 10.28
C TYR A 264 3.86 -3.95 8.91
N PHE A 265 4.28 -4.87 8.04
CA PHE A 265 3.70 -5.05 6.71
C PHE A 265 2.96 -6.39 6.63
N THR A 266 1.67 -6.32 6.26
CA THR A 266 0.76 -7.46 6.11
C THR A 266 0.75 -8.07 4.72
N THR A 267 1.40 -7.43 3.74
CA THR A 267 1.48 -7.88 2.35
C THR A 267 2.91 -7.81 1.83
N LEU A 268 3.27 -8.72 0.91
CA LEU A 268 4.58 -8.68 0.25
C LEU A 268 4.73 -7.46 -0.66
N ALA A 269 3.66 -6.94 -1.23
CA ALA A 269 3.70 -5.72 -2.05
C ALA A 269 4.12 -4.51 -1.21
N ALA A 270 3.51 -4.32 -0.04
CA ALA A 270 3.91 -3.27 0.90
C ALA A 270 5.34 -3.48 1.40
N ALA A 271 5.73 -4.72 1.70
CA ALA A 271 7.09 -5.06 2.12
C ALA A 271 8.14 -4.78 1.03
N ALA A 272 7.83 -5.05 -0.24
CA ALA A 272 8.70 -4.74 -1.36
C ALA A 272 8.86 -3.22 -1.55
N ALA A 273 7.76 -2.47 -1.47
CA ALA A 273 7.78 -1.00 -1.53
C ALA A 273 8.59 -0.40 -0.37
N ALA A 274 8.42 -0.93 0.84
CA ALA A 274 9.19 -0.53 2.01
C ALA A 274 10.70 -0.83 1.84
N ALA A 275 11.05 -2.01 1.31
CA ALA A 275 12.45 -2.37 1.07
C ALA A 275 13.11 -1.48 0.00
N GLU A 276 12.38 -1.10 -1.07
CA GLU A 276 12.84 -0.10 -2.03
C GLU A 276 13.01 1.28 -1.37
N GLY A 277 12.04 1.70 -0.55
CA GLY A 277 12.13 2.93 0.22
C GLY A 277 13.37 3.01 1.10
N ILE A 278 13.65 1.93 1.86
CA ILE A 278 14.84 1.81 2.72
C ILE A 278 16.13 1.94 1.91
N GLU A 279 16.20 1.26 0.76
CA GLU A 279 17.36 1.36 -0.15
C GLU A 279 17.58 2.80 -0.62
N LEU A 280 16.51 3.48 -1.06
CA LEU A 280 16.60 4.87 -1.53
C LEU A 280 17.00 5.84 -0.41
N MET A 281 16.50 5.65 0.81
CA MET A 281 16.87 6.45 1.98
C MET A 281 18.36 6.34 2.36
N ARG A 282 19.05 5.26 1.96
CA ARG A 282 20.50 5.11 2.16
C ARG A 282 21.32 5.86 1.13
N ARG A 283 20.79 6.11 -0.07
CA ARG A 283 21.46 6.87 -1.13
C ARG A 283 21.48 8.38 -0.85
N GLY A 284 20.54 8.87 -0.04
CA GLY A 284 20.48 10.27 0.37
C GLY A 284 19.13 10.63 1.01
N PRO A 285 18.97 11.87 1.51
CA PRO A 285 17.68 12.36 1.96
C PRO A 285 16.71 12.46 0.78
N PHE A 286 15.42 12.24 1.05
CA PHE A 286 14.38 12.50 0.05
C PHE A 286 14.32 13.99 -0.28
N THR A 287 14.20 14.31 -1.56
CA THR A 287 13.98 15.70 -2.00
C THR A 287 12.52 16.10 -1.78
N VAL A 288 12.30 17.36 -1.44
CA VAL A 288 10.96 17.96 -1.32
C VAL A 288 10.72 18.90 -2.48
N ARG A 289 9.46 18.95 -2.95
CA ARG A 289 9.02 19.90 -3.99
C ARG A 289 7.62 20.41 -3.65
N PRO A 290 7.33 21.69 -3.88
CA PRO A 290 5.99 22.22 -3.73
C PRO A 290 5.07 21.63 -4.81
N LEU A 291 3.79 21.54 -4.51
CA LEU A 291 2.80 20.95 -5.41
C LEU A 291 2.75 21.65 -6.78
N GLN A 292 2.99 22.97 -6.80
CA GLN A 292 3.03 23.79 -8.00
C GLN A 292 4.11 23.34 -8.98
N GLU A 293 5.26 22.84 -8.50
CA GLU A 293 6.30 22.29 -9.37
C GLU A 293 5.88 20.97 -10.01
N HIS A 294 5.16 20.12 -9.28
CA HIS A 294 4.60 18.88 -9.82
C HIS A 294 3.52 19.12 -10.88
N HIS A 295 2.89 20.28 -10.88
CA HIS A 295 1.81 20.67 -11.80
C HIS A 295 2.29 21.48 -13.01
N ARG A 296 3.57 21.83 -13.09
CA ARG A 296 4.09 22.58 -14.24
C ARG A 296 3.92 21.75 -15.51
N PRO A 297 3.37 22.35 -16.59
CA PRO A 297 3.46 21.77 -17.92
C PRO A 297 4.93 21.52 -18.27
N ALA A 298 5.17 20.45 -19.02
CA ALA A 298 6.49 20.13 -19.54
C ALA A 298 6.93 21.10 -20.63
#